data_AF-A0A453RB99-F1
#
_entry.id   AF-A0A453RB99-F1
#
_cell.length_a   1.000
_cell.length_b   1.000
_cell.length_c   1.000
_cell.angle_alpha   90.00
_cell.angle_beta   90.00
_cell.angle_gamma   90.00
#
_symmetry.space_group_name_H-M   'P 1'
#
loop_
_entity.id
_entity.type
_entity.pdbx_description
1 polymer ?
#
loop_
_entity_poly.entity_id
_entity_poly.type
_entity_poly.pdbx_seq_one_letter_code
_entity_poly.pdbx_strand_id
1 'polypeptide(L)' 'EGTDITNQMAVGHFHHIFYEGCSTNFDIGEDGEEASLLYPEVRCTRMEDYMKRYL' A
#
# COMPACT_ATOMS: atom_id res chain seq x y z
N GLU A 1 25.92 5.08 -17.68
CA GLU A 1 24.81 4.18 -18.03
C GLU A 1 23.64 4.47 -17.11
N GLY A 2 22.45 4.70 -17.67
CA GLY A 2 21.24 4.85 -16.86
C GLY A 2 20.76 3.48 -16.38
N THR A 3 20.21 3.41 -15.18
CA THR A 3 19.58 2.18 -14.66
C THR A 3 18.39 1.80 -15.54
N ASP A 4 18.09 0.49 -15.61
CA ASP A 4 16.94 -0.04 -16.36
C ASP A 4 15.64 0.70 -16.00
N ILE A 5 14.73 0.86 -16.98
CA ILE A 5 13.46 1.60 -16.78
C ILE A 5 12.65 0.99 -15.62
N THR A 6 12.66 -0.33 -15.48
CA THR A 6 12.00 -1.04 -14.37
C THR A 6 12.59 -0.62 -13.03
N ASN A 7 13.90 -0.49 -12.94
CA ASN A 7 14.59 -0.05 -11.72
C ASN A 7 14.24 1.41 -11.39
N GLN A 8 14.16 2.29 -12.39
CA GLN A 8 13.76 3.68 -12.16
C GLN A 8 12.32 3.77 -11.64
N MET A 9 11.40 3.02 -12.23
CA MET A 9 10.00 2.95 -11.77
C MET A 9 9.87 2.37 -10.36
N ALA A 10 10.62 1.30 -10.05
CA ALA A 10 10.61 0.68 -8.73
C ALA A 10 11.11 1.64 -7.65
N VAL A 11 12.24 2.32 -7.90
CA VAL A 11 12.78 3.32 -6.97
C VAL A 11 11.81 4.47 -6.76
N GLY A 12 11.17 4.96 -7.83
CA GLY A 12 10.14 5.99 -7.75
C GLY A 12 8.93 5.53 -6.92
N HIS A 13 8.42 4.33 -7.15
CA HIS A 13 7.32 3.76 -6.37
C HIS A 13 7.67 3.62 -4.89
N PHE A 14 8.87 3.13 -4.56
CA PHE A 14 9.31 3.04 -3.18
C PHE A 14 9.43 4.41 -2.52
N HIS A 15 9.88 5.43 -3.25
CA HIS A 15 9.90 6.81 -2.74
C HIS A 15 8.49 7.31 -2.43
N HIS A 16 7.55 7.20 -3.37
CA HIS A 16 6.17 7.64 -3.15
C HIS A 16 5.48 6.92 -1.99
N ILE A 17 5.71 5.61 -1.85
CA ILE A 17 5.09 4.80 -0.78
C ILE A 17 5.72 5.12 0.58
N PHE A 18 7.05 5.10 0.69
CA PHE A 18 7.72 5.15 2.00
C PHE A 18 8.12 6.54 2.48
N TYR A 19 8.34 7.50 1.58
CA TYR A 19 8.76 8.86 1.95
C TYR A 19 7.62 9.86 1.84
N GLU A 20 6.89 9.84 0.72
CA GLU A 20 5.74 10.74 0.55
C GLU A 20 4.47 10.21 1.24
N GLY A 21 4.43 8.91 1.55
CA GLY A 21 3.30 8.27 2.20
C GLY A 21 2.04 8.28 1.34
N CYS A 22 2.16 8.15 0.01
CA CYS A 22 1.07 8.37 -0.94
C CYS A 22 -0.18 7.50 -0.70
N SER A 23 -0.05 6.41 0.05
CA SER A 23 -1.18 5.54 0.42
C SER A 23 -2.05 6.09 1.56
N THR A 24 -1.53 7.00 2.38
CA THR A 24 -2.22 7.48 3.60
C THR A 24 -2.01 8.97 3.88
N ASN A 25 -1.52 9.74 2.90
CA ASN A 25 -1.25 11.18 3.05
C ASN A 25 -2.44 12.08 2.68
N PHE A 26 -3.62 11.48 2.47
CA PHE A 26 -4.86 12.16 2.11
C PHE A 26 -6.05 11.55 2.87
N ASP A 27 -7.12 12.33 3.01
CA ASP A 27 -8.40 11.86 3.55
C ASP A 27 -9.29 11.29 2.44
N ILE A 28 -10.04 10.23 2.75
CA ILE A 28 -10.99 9.64 1.80
C ILE A 28 -12.10 10.66 1.52
N GLY A 29 -12.26 11.05 0.24
CA GLY A 29 -13.24 12.05 -0.19
C GLY A 29 -14.69 11.57 -0.13
N GLU A 30 -15.65 12.46 -0.41
CA GLU A 30 -17.09 12.18 -0.27
C GLU A 30 -17.59 10.99 -1.11
N ASP A 31 -17.00 10.77 -2.29
CA ASP A 31 -17.35 9.65 -3.18
C ASP A 31 -16.53 8.37 -2.91
N GLY A 32 -15.62 8.40 -1.94
CA GLY A 32 -14.74 7.28 -1.58
C GLY A 32 -15.20 6.60 -0.30
N GLU A 33 -15.14 5.27 -0.28
CA GLU A 33 -15.41 4.47 0.92
C GLU A 33 -14.32 3.43 1.15
N GLU A 34 -14.13 3.07 2.42
CA GLU A 34 -13.13 2.08 2.81
C GLU A 34 -13.76 0.67 2.81
N ALA A 35 -13.08 -0.28 2.17
CA ALA A 35 -13.65 -1.61 1.91
C ALA A 35 -13.91 -2.42 3.20
N SER A 36 -13.11 -2.25 4.25
CA SER A 36 -13.33 -2.94 5.53
C SER A 36 -14.57 -2.44 6.28
N LEU A 37 -15.03 -1.21 6.02
CA LEU A 37 -16.32 -0.71 6.52
C LEU A 37 -17.51 -1.29 5.74
N LEU A 38 -17.34 -1.51 4.43
CA LEU A 38 -18.38 -2.05 3.56
C LEU A 38 -18.62 -3.56 3.74
N TYR A 39 -17.56 -4.32 4.03
CA TYR A 39 -17.61 -5.78 4.16
C TYR A 39 -16.97 -6.25 5.48
N PRO A 40 -17.57 -5.91 6.64
CA PRO A 40 -16.98 -6.22 7.95
C PRO A 40 -16.88 -7.72 8.24
N GLU A 41 -17.66 -8.55 7.55
CA GLU A 41 -17.58 -10.01 7.60
C GLU A 41 -16.29 -10.55 6.98
N VAL A 42 -15.67 -9.81 6.05
CA VAL A 42 -14.41 -10.18 5.41
C VAL A 42 -13.26 -9.66 6.25
N ARG A 43 -12.67 -10.54 7.06
CA ARG A 43 -11.51 -10.18 7.89
C ARG A 43 -10.27 -9.99 7.03
N CYS A 44 -9.79 -8.75 6.95
CA CYS A 44 -8.47 -8.45 6.40
C CYS A 44 -7.38 -9.21 7.19
N THR A 45 -6.48 -9.90 6.47
CA THR A 45 -5.38 -10.62 7.12
C THR A 45 -4.41 -9.62 7.72
N ARG A 46 -4.24 -9.65 9.05
CA ARG A 46 -3.32 -8.74 9.75
C ARG A 46 -1.88 -9.03 9.31
N MET A 47 -1.06 -7.98 9.24
CA MET A 47 0.35 -8.13 8.86
C MET A 47 1.10 -9.12 9.76
N GLU A 48 0.82 -9.14 11.06
CA GLU A 48 1.42 -10.12 11.99
C GLU A 48 1.11 -11.57 11.60
N ASP A 49 -0.10 -11.85 11.09
CA ASP A 49 -0.55 -13.19 10.73
C ASP A 49 0.01 -13.60 9.37
N TYR A 50 0.13 -12.64 8.46
CA TYR A 50 0.75 -12.86 7.16
C TYR A 50 2.25 -13.16 7.29
N MET A 51 2.97 -12.39 8.10
CA MET A 51 4.43 -12.52 8.24
C MET A 51 4.87 -13.84 8.86
N LYS A 52 4.00 -14.51 9.64
CA LYS A 52 4.27 -15.87 10.16
C LYS A 52 4.57 -16.91 9.07
N ARG A 53 4.17 -16.66 7.81
CA ARG A 53 4.45 -17.55 6.67
C ARG A 53 5.91 -17.54 6.22
N TYR A 54 6.68 -16.54 6.64
CA TYR A 54 8.08 -16.33 6.24
C TYR A 54 9.07 -16.48 7.41
N LEU A 55 8.56 -16.87 8.58
CA LEU A 55 9.34 -17.25 9.76
C LEU A 55 9.59 -18.77 9.74
#